data_AF-A0A0A2BRX8-F1
#
_entry.id   AF-A0A0A2BRX8-F1
#
_cell.length_a   1.000
_cell.length_b   1.000
_cell.length_c   1.000
_cell.angle_alpha   90.00
_cell.angle_beta   90.00
_cell.angle_gamma   90.00
#
_symmetry.space_group_name_H-M   'P 1'
#
loop_
_entity.id
_entity.type
_entity.pdbx_description
1 polymer ?
#
loop_
_entity_poly.entity_id
_entity_poly.type
_entity_poly.pdbx_seq_one_letter_code
_entity_poly.pdbx_strand_id
1 'polypeptide(L)' 'MKRNPKEAIAFCRKFESLNSKGISSFSNEVMDEISLTKNLSSNDAQILTIYIIGMHCPEIY' A
#
# COMPACT_ATOMS: atom_id res chain seq x y z
N MET A 1 3.84 -5.99 -15.95
CA MET A 1 2.92 -5.29 -15.02
C MET A 1 2.55 -3.94 -15.63
N LYS A 2 1.31 -3.77 -16.10
CA LYS A 2 0.83 -2.46 -16.58
C LYS A 2 0.76 -1.53 -15.37
N ARG A 3 1.75 -0.65 -15.22
CA ARG A 3 1.83 0.34 -14.12
C ARG A 3 0.64 1.29 -14.26
N ASN A 4 -0.37 1.14 -13.40
CA ASN A 4 -1.47 2.09 -13.32
C ASN A 4 -1.11 3.15 -12.27
N PRO A 5 -0.56 4.31 -12.65
CA PRO A 5 -0.14 5.33 -11.68
C PRO A 5 -1.31 5.84 -10.83
N LYS A 6 -2.54 5.84 -11.37
CA LYS A 6 -3.74 6.24 -10.61
C LYS A 6 -3.99 5.31 -9.42
N GLU A 7 -3.75 4.02 -9.61
CA GLU A 7 -3.92 3.03 -8.56
C GLU A 7 -2.86 3.19 -7.46
N ALA A 8 -1.60 3.39 -7.83
CA ALA A 8 -0.54 3.64 -6.86
C ALA A 8 -0.82 4.91 -6.03
N ILE A 9 -1.28 5.98 -6.67
CA ILE A 9 -1.69 7.22 -5.97
C ILE A 9 -2.87 6.97 -5.03
N ALA A 10 -3.83 6.13 -5.41
CA ALA A 10 -4.94 5.77 -4.53
C ALA A 10 -4.47 5.02 -3.28
N PHE A 11 -3.48 4.11 -3.44
CA PHE A 11 -2.84 3.46 -2.30
C PHE A 11 -2.09 4.45 -1.41
N CYS A 12 -1.34 5.41 -1.98
CA CYS A 12 -0.68 6.45 -1.19
C CYS A 12 -1.66 7.21 -0.29
N ARG A 13 -2.79 7.68 -0.85
CA ARG A 13 -3.82 8.39 -0.07
C ARG A 13 -4.43 7.51 1.03
N LYS A 14 -4.60 6.22 0.75
CA LYS A 14 -5.07 5.26 1.75
C LYS A 14 -4.06 5.12 2.89
N PHE A 15 -2.78 4.96 2.57
CA PHE A 15 -1.69 4.86 3.54
C PHE A 15 -1.56 6.13 4.39
N GLU A 16 -1.64 7.32 3.78
CA GLU A 16 -1.70 8.60 4.50
C GLU A 16 -2.87 8.64 5.50
N SER A 17 -4.07 8.22 5.09
CA SER A 17 -5.25 8.18 5.97
C SER A 17 -5.13 7.16 7.11
N LEU A 18 -4.36 6.08 6.92
CA LEU A 18 -4.10 5.08 7.95
C LEU A 18 -3.06 5.60 8.94
N ASN A 19 -1.97 6.16 8.43
CA ASN A 19 -0.92 6.77 9.23
C ASN A 19 -1.46 7.93 10.08
N SER A 20 -2.38 8.75 9.55
CA SER A 20 -3.02 9.84 10.31
C SER A 20 -3.88 9.33 11.49
N LYS A 21 -4.23 8.04 11.49
CA LYS A 21 -4.95 7.35 12.57
C LYS A 21 -4.02 6.52 13.46
N GLY A 22 -2.71 6.59 13.24
CA GLY A 22 -1.71 5.79 13.95
C GLY A 22 -1.63 4.33 13.51
N ILE A 23 -2.24 3.97 12.37
CA ILE A 23 -2.23 2.61 11.83
C ILE A 23 -1.09 2.52 10.82
N SER A 24 -0.15 1.59 11.07
CA SER A 24 0.95 1.33 10.13
C SER A 24 0.40 0.78 8.81
N SER A 25 0.90 1.30 7.70
CA SER A 25 0.65 0.76 6.36
C SER A 25 1.17 -0.67 6.17
N PHE A 26 1.98 -1.18 7.11
CA PHE A 26 2.50 -2.55 7.16
C PHE A 26 1.86 -3.43 8.23
N SER A 27 0.74 -3.01 8.85
CA SER A 27 0.02 -3.85 9.79
C SER A 27 -0.54 -5.10 9.10
N ASN A 28 -0.72 -6.19 9.86
CA ASN A 28 -1.30 -7.44 9.32
C ASN A 28 -2.68 -7.18 8.69
N GLU A 29 -3.51 -6.35 9.33
CA GLU A 29 -4.83 -5.95 8.80
C GLU A 29 -4.73 -5.31 7.41
N VAL A 30 -3.79 -4.39 7.21
CA VAL A 30 -3.61 -3.71 5.92
C VAL A 30 -3.04 -4.67 4.86
N MET A 31 -2.10 -5.54 5.25
CA MET A 31 -1.54 -6.55 4.34
C MET A 31 -2.60 -7.55 3.89
N ASP A 32 -3.48 -8.00 4.79
CA ASP A 32 -4.58 -8.91 4.49
C ASP A 32 -5.60 -8.25 3.55
N GLU A 33 -5.92 -6.98 3.77
CA GLU A 33 -6.82 -6.24 2.88
C GLU A 33 -6.24 -6.07 1.47
N ILE A 34 -4.94 -5.74 1.36
CA ILE A 34 -4.26 -5.61 0.06
C ILE A 34 -4.16 -6.97 -0.62
N SER A 35 -3.80 -8.01 0.13
CA SER A 35 -3.75 -9.41 -0.33
C SER A 35 -5.07 -9.82 -0.98
N LEU A 36 -6.20 -9.60 -0.30
CA LEU A 36 -7.54 -9.87 -0.83
C LEU A 36 -7.88 -8.99 -2.04
N THR A 37 -7.64 -7.69 -1.95
CA THR A 37 -7.98 -6.73 -3.02
C THR A 37 -7.19 -6.97 -4.30
N LYS A 38 -5.95 -7.43 -4.17
CA LYS A 38 -5.03 -7.67 -5.29
C LYS A 38 -4.91 -9.12 -5.70
N ASN A 39 -5.56 -10.03 -4.97
CA ASN A 39 -5.42 -11.47 -5.14
C ASN A 39 -3.93 -11.87 -5.12
N LEU A 40 -3.24 -11.43 -4.06
CA LEU A 40 -1.81 -11.64 -3.82
C LEU A 40 -1.60 -12.50 -2.58
N SER A 41 -0.39 -13.04 -2.40
CA SER A 41 0.00 -13.55 -1.08
C SER A 41 0.29 -12.38 -0.13
N SER A 42 0.26 -12.62 1.19
CA SER A 42 0.62 -11.57 2.17
C SER A 42 2.06 -11.06 1.96
N ASN A 43 2.99 -11.93 1.52
CA ASN A 43 4.35 -11.52 1.15
C ASN A 43 4.36 -10.60 -0.07
N ASP A 44 3.62 -10.94 -1.12
CA ASP A 44 3.54 -10.10 -2.33
C ASP A 44 2.83 -8.77 -2.06
N ALA A 45 1.85 -8.76 -1.16
CA ALA A 45 1.20 -7.54 -0.69
C ALA A 45 2.19 -6.61 0.03
N GLN A 46 3.08 -7.17 0.85
CA GLN A 46 4.14 -6.40 1.51
C GLN A 46 5.14 -5.83 0.52
N ILE A 47 5.59 -6.63 -0.46
CA ILE A 47 6.49 -6.17 -1.53
C ILE A 47 5.83 -5.06 -2.37
N LEU A 48 4.55 -5.22 -2.74
CA LEU A 48 3.79 -4.21 -3.45
C LEU A 48 3.71 -2.91 -2.65
N THR A 49 3.49 -3.00 -1.34
CA THR A 49 3.40 -1.83 -0.45
C THR A 49 4.72 -1.07 -0.38
N ILE A 50 5.85 -1.77 -0.24
CA ILE A 50 7.20 -1.18 -0.31
C ILE A 50 7.41 -0.44 -1.64
N TYR A 51 7.04 -1.09 -2.75
CA TYR A 51 7.21 -0.50 -4.08
C TYR A 51 6.37 0.76 -4.27
N ILE A 52 5.09 0.73 -3.84
CA ILE A 52 4.20 1.87 -3.93
C ILE A 52 4.72 3.03 -3.09
N ILE A 53 5.09 2.79 -1.83
CA ILE A 53 5.60 3.84 -0.94
C ILE A 53 6.88 4.45 -1.53
N GLY A 54 7.87 3.60 -1.85
CA GLY A 54 9.17 4.06 -2.33
C GLY A 54 9.17 4.72 -3.72
N MET A 55 8.21 4.40 -4.59
CA MET A 55 8.16 4.98 -5.94
C MET A 55 7.07 6.03 -6.15
N HIS A 56 5.99 5.99 -5.37
CA HIS A 56 4.78 6.76 -5.66
C HIS A 56 4.28 7.62 -4.50
N CYS A 57 4.77 7.42 -3.27
CA CYS A 57 4.33 8.18 -2.10
C CYS A 57 5.48 9.01 -1.49
N PRO A 58 5.95 10.07 -2.18
CA PRO A 58 7.06 10.90 -1.67
C PRO A 58 6.72 11.64 -0.36
N GLU A 59 5.44 11.76 -0.02
CA GLU A 59 4.92 12.44 1.19
C GLU A 59 4.79 11.49 2.40
N ILE A 60 5.00 10.18 2.21
CA ILE A 60 4.95 9.18 3.29
C ILE A 60 6.38 8.91 3.74
N TYR A 61 6.79 9.53 4.85
CA TYR A 61 8.07 9.32 5.54
C TYR A 61 7.89 8.40 6.75
#